data_AF-A0A7W7S0Q1-F1
#
_entry.id   AF-A0A7W7S0Q1-F1
#
_cell.length_a   1.000
_cell.length_b   1.000
_cell.length_c   1.000
_cell.angle_alpha   90.00
_cell.angle_beta   90.00
_cell.angle_gamma   90.00
#
_symmetry.space_group_name_H-M   'P 1'
#
loop_
_entity.id
_entity.type
_entity.pdbx_description
1 polymer ?
#
loop_
_entity_poly.entity_id
_entity_poly.type
_entity_poly.pdbx_seq_one_letter_code
_entity_poly.pdbx_strand_id
1 'polypeptide(L)'
;MGRKALIDQDELRRLVREGLSNAELAMRFGVSESGILQAKRAAGLSKPMLDHSRALPWKLDRSHGQSGPATNLRNLSSVAQGRSIPAEKLNTALRWADRLVSGGLDIAYEPGRGFREVPVSAGQSLVEAVLLEARRALGATSRPGDQTEGQ
;
A
#
# COMPACT_ATOMS: atom_id res chain seq x y z
N MET A 1 0.67 -37.99 -13.93
CA MET A 1 0.99 -36.55 -13.88
C MET A 1 -0.25 -35.76 -14.27
N GLY A 2 -0.80 -34.97 -13.34
CA GLY A 2 -2.12 -34.35 -13.47
C GLY A 2 -2.16 -33.20 -14.48
N ARG A 3 -3.21 -33.18 -15.31
CA ARG A 3 -3.50 -32.15 -16.31
C ARG A 3 -3.68 -30.81 -15.57
N LYS A 4 -2.89 -29.78 -15.91
CA LYS A 4 -3.13 -28.40 -15.43
C LYS A 4 -4.55 -28.03 -15.84
N ALA A 5 -5.45 -27.79 -14.89
CA ALA A 5 -6.71 -27.13 -15.18
C ALA A 5 -6.37 -25.78 -15.81
N LEU A 6 -6.64 -25.64 -17.11
CA LEU A 6 -6.32 -24.42 -17.83
C LEU A 6 -7.36 -23.40 -17.40
N ILE A 7 -6.97 -22.44 -16.57
CA ILE A 7 -7.84 -21.31 -16.24
C ILE A 7 -8.08 -20.54 -17.53
N ASP A 8 -9.34 -20.53 -17.98
CA ASP A 8 -9.78 -19.70 -19.10
C ASP A 8 -9.52 -18.22 -18.75
N GLN A 9 -8.67 -17.59 -19.56
CA GLN A 9 -8.20 -16.23 -19.32
C GLN A 9 -9.29 -15.19 -19.57
N ASP A 10 -10.21 -15.44 -20.51
CA ASP A 10 -11.27 -14.49 -20.82
C ASP A 10 -12.37 -14.52 -19.77
N GLU A 11 -12.72 -15.72 -19.30
CA GLU A 11 -13.64 -15.88 -18.16
C GLU A 11 -13.02 -15.28 -16.88
N LEU A 12 -11.71 -15.49 -16.63
CA LEU A 12 -11.01 -14.86 -15.51
C LEU A 12 -11.08 -13.32 -15.57
N ARG A 13 -10.88 -12.72 -16.75
CA ARG A 13 -11.00 -11.25 -16.95
C ARG A 13 -12.41 -10.76 -16.67
N ARG A 14 -13.43 -11.47 -17.15
CA ARG A 14 -14.84 -11.12 -16.92
C ARG A 14 -15.17 -11.13 -15.42
N LEU A 15 -14.85 -12.22 -14.73
CA LEU A 15 -15.13 -12.38 -13.31
C LEU A 15 -14.36 -11.39 -12.42
N VAL A 16 -13.11 -11.06 -12.77
CA VAL A 16 -12.34 -10.01 -12.07
C VAL A 16 -12.98 -8.64 -12.24
N ARG A 17 -13.53 -8.32 -13.43
CA ARG A 17 -14.28 -7.07 -13.65
C ARG A 17 -15.59 -7.03 -12.88
N GLU A 18 -16.23 -8.17 -12.67
CA GLU A 18 -17.42 -8.33 -11.83
C GLU A 18 -17.12 -8.24 -10.32
N GLY A 19 -15.84 -8.11 -9.95
CA GLY A 19 -15.43 -7.85 -8.58
C GLY A 19 -15.26 -9.09 -7.71
N LEU A 20 -15.26 -10.29 -8.29
CA LEU A 20 -15.04 -11.52 -7.53
C LEU A 20 -13.69 -11.52 -6.81
N SER A 21 -13.72 -11.97 -5.56
CA SER A 21 -12.54 -12.20 -4.73
C SER A 21 -11.70 -13.38 -5.24
N ASN A 22 -10.43 -13.45 -4.84
CA ASN A 22 -9.57 -14.55 -5.24
C ASN A 22 -10.08 -15.92 -4.71
N ALA A 23 -10.75 -15.94 -3.55
CA ALA A 23 -11.35 -17.13 -2.98
C ALA A 23 -12.54 -17.64 -3.82
N GLU A 24 -13.42 -16.75 -4.26
CA GLU A 24 -14.55 -17.10 -5.15
C GLU A 24 -14.05 -17.60 -6.50
N LEU A 25 -13.04 -16.94 -7.07
CA LEU A 25 -12.39 -17.38 -8.30
C LEU A 25 -11.76 -18.78 -8.12
N ALA A 26 -11.07 -19.02 -7.00
CA ALA A 26 -10.41 -20.30 -6.70
C ALA A 26 -11.42 -21.45 -6.66
N MET A 27 -12.54 -21.24 -5.95
CA MET A 27 -13.65 -22.19 -5.89
C MET A 27 -14.26 -22.45 -7.28
N ARG A 28 -14.49 -21.40 -8.08
CA ARG A 28 -15.12 -21.51 -9.40
C ARG A 28 -14.24 -22.24 -10.43
N PHE A 29 -12.94 -22.02 -10.38
CA PHE A 29 -11.98 -22.66 -11.29
C PHE A 29 -11.44 -24.00 -10.75
N GLY A 30 -11.79 -24.39 -9.52
CA GLY A 30 -11.29 -25.62 -8.91
C GLY A 30 -9.78 -25.62 -8.67
N VAL A 31 -9.21 -24.46 -8.31
CA VAL A 31 -7.76 -24.27 -8.08
C VAL A 31 -7.51 -23.59 -6.73
N SER A 32 -6.26 -23.49 -6.31
CA SER A 32 -5.89 -22.70 -5.13
C SER A 32 -5.95 -21.19 -5.41
N GLU A 33 -6.09 -20.38 -4.35
CA GLU A 33 -5.96 -18.92 -4.45
C GLU A 33 -4.60 -18.49 -5.01
N SER A 34 -3.53 -19.23 -4.69
CA SER A 34 -2.20 -19.00 -5.26
C SER A 34 -2.18 -19.23 -6.77
N GLY A 35 -2.93 -20.22 -7.28
CA GLY A 35 -3.12 -20.47 -8.71
C GLY A 35 -3.86 -19.33 -9.40
N ILE A 36 -4.91 -18.78 -8.77
CA ILE A 36 -5.62 -17.58 -9.27
C ILE A 36 -4.68 -16.37 -9.32
N LEU A 37 -3.88 -16.15 -8.28
CA LEU A 37 -2.92 -15.04 -8.26
C LEU A 37 -1.88 -15.17 -9.39
N GLN A 38 -1.38 -16.38 -9.66
CA GLN A 38 -0.48 -16.64 -10.78
C GLN A 38 -1.17 -16.40 -12.13
N ALA A 39 -2.40 -16.87 -12.30
CA ALA A 39 -3.18 -16.65 -13.51
C ALA A 39 -3.47 -15.16 -13.75
N LYS A 40 -3.87 -14.41 -12.71
CA LYS A 40 -4.07 -12.96 -12.80
C LYS A 40 -2.79 -12.23 -13.17
N ARG A 41 -1.62 -12.66 -12.68
CA ARG A 41 -0.33 -12.09 -13.09
C ARG A 41 -0.03 -12.37 -14.56
N ALA A 42 -0.17 -13.62 -14.99
CA ALA A 42 0.04 -14.01 -16.39
C ALA A 42 -0.92 -13.28 -17.35
N ALA A 43 -2.14 -12.97 -16.89
CA ALA A 43 -3.17 -12.25 -17.62
C ALA A 43 -3.00 -10.73 -17.67
N GLY A 44 -2.01 -10.16 -16.96
CA GLY A 44 -1.89 -8.71 -16.76
C GLY A 44 -2.96 -8.09 -15.87
N LEU A 45 -3.70 -8.89 -15.10
CA LEU A 45 -4.80 -8.48 -14.21
C LEU A 45 -4.34 -8.16 -12.78
N SER A 46 -3.07 -8.40 -12.49
CA SER A 46 -2.48 -8.00 -11.21
C SER A 46 -2.01 -6.56 -11.29
N LYS A 47 -2.45 -5.74 -10.35
CA LYS A 47 -1.92 -4.37 -10.21
C LYS A 47 -0.42 -4.46 -9.88
N PRO A 48 0.42 -3.59 -10.47
CA PRO A 48 1.83 -3.52 -10.11
C PRO A 48 1.99 -3.38 -8.60
N MET A 49 2.98 -4.07 -8.03
CA MET A 49 3.36 -3.84 -6.64
C MET A 49 3.90 -2.41 -6.53
N LEU A 50 3.43 -1.67 -5.52
CA LEU A 50 3.97 -0.36 -5.22
C LEU A 50 5.40 -0.52 -4.70
N ASP A 51 6.28 0.37 -5.13
CA ASP A 51 7.61 0.47 -4.56
C ASP A 51 7.54 1.36 -3.32
N HIS A 52 7.92 0.81 -2.17
CA HIS A 52 7.96 1.51 -0.90
C HIS A 52 9.39 1.82 -0.45
N SER A 53 10.40 1.56 -1.28
CA SER A 53 11.82 1.74 -0.96
C SER A 53 12.13 3.15 -0.43
N ARG A 54 11.49 4.19 -0.96
CA ARG A 54 11.65 5.57 -0.48
C ARG A 54 11.09 5.83 0.92
N ALA A 55 10.03 5.13 1.31
CA ALA A 55 9.42 5.25 2.64
C ALA A 55 9.97 4.23 3.65
N LEU A 56 10.56 3.14 3.16
CA LEU A 56 11.20 2.09 3.93
C LEU A 56 12.57 1.79 3.30
N PRO A 57 13.59 2.65 3.53
CA PRO A 57 14.91 2.49 2.89
C PRO A 57 15.71 1.32 3.46
N TRP A 58 15.23 0.70 4.54
CA TRP A 58 15.89 -0.41 5.20
C TRP A 58 15.42 -1.77 4.67
N LYS A 59 16.36 -2.71 4.60
CA LYS A 59 16.02 -4.14 4.50
C LYS A 59 15.50 -4.62 5.85
N LEU A 60 14.19 -4.80 5.94
CA LEU A 60 13.54 -5.23 7.18
C LEU A 60 13.69 -6.73 7.41
N ASP A 61 14.00 -7.11 8.64
CA ASP A 61 13.76 -8.45 9.15
C ASP A 61 12.28 -8.79 9.05
N ARG A 62 12.02 -10.06 8.72
CA ARG A 62 10.67 -10.56 8.43
C ARG A 62 9.70 -10.35 9.59
N SER A 63 10.17 -10.50 10.83
CA SER A 63 9.40 -10.25 12.06
C SER A 63 8.96 -8.79 12.21
N HIS A 64 9.76 -7.84 11.70
CA HIS A 64 9.49 -6.40 11.79
C HIS A 64 8.69 -5.88 10.60
N GLY A 65 8.53 -6.69 9.56
CA GLY A 65 7.85 -6.32 8.32
C GLY A 65 6.40 -5.88 8.51
N GLN A 66 5.71 -6.38 9.53
CA GLN A 66 4.31 -6.01 9.86
C GLN A 66 4.19 -5.17 11.14
N SER A 67 5.30 -4.58 11.62
CA SER A 67 5.26 -3.67 12.76
C SER A 67 4.43 -2.42 12.47
N GLY A 68 3.99 -1.72 13.51
CA GLY A 68 3.23 -0.47 13.41
C GLY A 68 3.92 0.56 12.52
N PRO A 69 5.20 0.92 12.75
CA PRO A 69 5.89 1.89 11.92
C PRO A 69 6.04 1.46 10.45
N ALA A 70 6.39 0.19 10.20
CA ALA A 70 6.49 -0.31 8.83
C ALA A 70 5.14 -0.24 8.10
N THR A 71 4.06 -0.55 8.79
CA THR A 71 2.69 -0.49 8.23
C THR A 71 2.27 0.95 7.96
N ASN A 72 2.53 1.87 8.89
CA ASN A 72 2.19 3.28 8.73
C ASN A 72 2.95 3.93 7.57
N LEU A 73 4.26 3.67 7.44
CA LEU A 73 5.07 4.16 6.32
C LEU A 73 4.56 3.64 4.98
N ARG A 74 4.17 2.36 4.88
CA ARG A 74 3.56 1.82 3.65
C ARG A 74 2.20 2.43 3.33
N ASN A 75 1.38 2.68 4.35
CA ASN A 75 0.07 3.32 4.14
C ASN A 75 0.23 4.74 3.60
N LEU A 76 1.12 5.55 4.19
CA LEU A 76 1.42 6.90 3.70
C LEU A 76 2.02 6.87 2.30
N SER A 77 3.00 5.98 2.05
CA SER A 77 3.61 5.79 0.74
C SER A 77 2.61 5.33 -0.32
N SER A 78 1.63 4.50 0.05
CA SER A 78 0.55 4.08 -0.86
C SER A 78 -0.27 5.28 -1.31
N VAL A 79 -0.67 6.14 -0.36
CA VAL A 79 -1.43 7.36 -0.66
C VAL A 79 -0.60 8.35 -1.47
N ALA A 80 0.68 8.55 -1.13
CA ALA A 80 1.60 9.39 -1.90
C ALA A 80 1.72 8.94 -3.37
N GLN A 81 1.58 7.64 -3.64
CA GLN A 81 1.57 7.05 -4.98
C GLN A 81 0.17 7.01 -5.63
N GLY A 82 -0.80 7.74 -5.07
CA GLY A 82 -2.16 7.86 -5.61
C GLY A 82 -3.08 6.68 -5.29
N ARG A 83 -2.70 5.80 -4.37
CA ARG A 83 -3.53 4.65 -4.00
C ARG A 83 -4.55 5.02 -2.93
N SER A 84 -5.82 4.71 -3.17
CA SER A 84 -6.85 4.72 -2.14
C SER A 84 -6.68 3.52 -1.19
N ILE A 85 -6.72 3.80 0.11
CA ILE A 85 -6.68 2.83 1.21
C ILE A 85 -7.84 3.11 2.18
N PRO A 86 -8.25 2.14 3.02
CA PRO A 86 -9.29 2.37 4.02
C PRO A 86 -8.98 3.56 4.93
N ALA A 87 -9.99 4.40 5.17
CA ALA A 87 -9.84 5.67 5.90
C ALA A 87 -9.24 5.49 7.30
N GLU A 88 -9.62 4.44 8.03
CA GLU A 88 -9.08 4.16 9.37
C GLU A 88 -7.56 3.92 9.36
N LYS A 89 -7.06 3.20 8.34
CA LYS A 89 -5.63 2.93 8.17
C LYS A 89 -4.86 4.20 7.84
N LEU A 90 -5.44 5.04 6.97
CA LEU A 90 -4.88 6.35 6.63
C LEU A 90 -4.83 7.27 7.86
N ASN A 91 -5.95 7.43 8.57
CA ASN A 91 -6.04 8.28 9.75
C ASN A 91 -5.08 7.86 10.85
N THR A 92 -4.90 6.55 11.04
CA THR A 92 -3.92 6.02 11.99
C THR A 92 -2.49 6.38 11.58
N ALA A 93 -2.15 6.21 10.30
CA ALA A 93 -0.81 6.55 9.80
C ALA A 93 -0.52 8.05 9.85
N LEU A 94 -1.50 8.90 9.51
CA LEU A 94 -1.39 10.36 9.59
C LEU A 94 -1.17 10.82 11.04
N ARG A 95 -2.02 10.38 11.99
CA ARG A 95 -1.87 10.75 13.40
C ARG A 95 -0.52 10.32 13.98
N TRP A 96 -0.06 9.13 13.61
CA TRP A 96 1.25 8.64 14.04
C TRP A 96 2.39 9.53 13.52
N ALA A 97 2.38 9.87 12.23
CA ALA A 97 3.41 10.71 11.62
C ALA A 97 3.37 12.15 12.14
N ASP A 98 2.17 12.73 12.28
CA ASP A 98 1.98 14.07 12.83
C ASP A 98 2.54 14.20 14.25
N ARG A 99 2.30 13.19 15.11
CA ARG A 99 2.85 13.17 16.46
C ARG A 99 4.37 13.17 16.46
N LEU A 100 5.01 12.40 15.57
CA LEU A 100 6.47 12.37 15.47
C LEU A 100 7.02 13.71 15.02
N VAL A 101 6.50 14.25 13.92
CA VAL A 101 6.94 15.53 13.35
C VAL A 101 6.74 16.67 14.36
N SER A 102 5.58 16.74 15.00
CA SER A 102 5.27 17.77 16.01
C SER A 102 6.16 17.64 17.26
N GLY A 103 6.65 16.44 17.56
CA GLY A 103 7.57 16.17 18.66
C GLY A 103 9.04 16.35 18.31
N GLY A 104 9.38 16.75 17.07
CA GLY A 104 10.77 16.80 16.62
C GLY A 104 11.43 15.42 16.57
N LEU A 105 10.64 14.38 16.28
CA LEU A 105 11.07 12.99 16.20
C LEU A 105 11.03 12.47 14.75
N ASP A 106 11.91 11.54 14.46
CA ASP A 106 11.92 10.68 13.27
C ASP A 106 12.03 9.21 13.71
N ILE A 107 12.28 8.30 12.76
CA ILE A 107 12.43 6.89 13.02
C ILE A 107 13.74 6.31 12.50
N ALA A 108 14.38 5.52 13.35
CA ALA A 108 15.51 4.68 13.00
C ALA A 108 15.08 3.20 12.95
N TYR A 109 15.80 2.40 12.18
CA TYR A 109 15.62 0.96 12.14
C TYR A 109 16.97 0.25 12.25
N GLU A 110 17.00 -0.77 13.09
CA GLU A 110 18.10 -1.72 13.18
C GLU A 110 17.54 -3.15 13.18
N PRO A 111 18.06 -4.08 12.36
CA PRO A 111 17.53 -5.44 12.27
C PRO A 111 17.31 -6.11 13.63
N GLY A 112 18.34 -6.15 14.48
CA GLY A 112 18.28 -6.80 15.79
C GLY A 112 17.45 -6.09 16.87
N ARG A 113 17.01 -4.84 16.64
CA ARG A 113 16.26 -4.05 17.64
C ARG A 113 14.91 -3.53 17.14
N GLY A 114 14.64 -3.61 15.85
CA GLY A 114 13.44 -3.06 15.24
C GLY A 114 13.47 -1.54 15.11
N PHE A 115 12.27 -0.97 14.98
CA PHE A 115 12.05 0.46 14.80
C PHE A 115 12.11 1.21 16.14
N ARG A 116 12.69 2.41 16.15
CA ARG A 116 12.73 3.29 17.32
C ARG A 116 12.56 4.74 16.93
N GLU A 117 11.86 5.48 17.76
CA GLU A 117 11.74 6.93 17.63
C GLU A 117 13.05 7.57 18.08
N VAL A 118 13.55 8.51 17.27
CA VAL A 118 14.81 9.23 17.52
C VAL A 118 14.59 10.72 17.32
N PRO A 119 15.31 11.60 18.03
CA PRO A 119 15.30 13.02 17.69
C PRO A 119 15.71 13.24 16.24
N VAL A 120 15.06 14.17 15.55
CA VAL A 120 15.49 14.61 14.22
C VAL A 120 16.93 15.12 14.33
N SER A 121 17.85 14.50 13.60
CA SER A 121 19.23 14.97 13.49
C SER A 121 19.33 16.11 12.47
N ALA A 122 20.43 16.87 12.47
CA ALA A 122 20.69 17.89 11.46
C ALA A 122 20.76 17.24 10.07
N GLY A 123 19.62 17.19 9.38
CA GLY A 123 19.36 16.39 8.20
C GLY A 123 17.87 16.41 7.85
N GLN A 124 17.46 15.60 6.87
CA GLN A 124 16.06 15.47 6.47
C GLN A 124 15.39 14.35 7.27
N SER A 125 14.19 14.63 7.80
CA SER A 125 13.34 13.63 8.46
C SER A 125 12.62 12.75 7.44
N LEU A 126 12.77 11.43 7.56
CA LEU A 126 12.10 10.46 6.69
C LEU A 126 10.58 10.55 6.88
N VAL A 127 10.12 10.53 8.13
CA VAL A 127 8.68 10.57 8.44
C VAL A 127 8.06 11.88 7.93
N GLU A 128 8.73 13.01 8.11
CA GLU A 128 8.25 14.30 7.60
C GLU A 128 8.14 14.31 6.07
N ALA A 129 9.15 13.81 5.37
CA ALA A 129 9.15 13.75 3.92
C ALA A 129 7.99 12.89 3.39
N VAL A 130 7.81 11.69 3.95
CA VAL A 130 6.74 10.76 3.54
C VAL A 130 5.35 11.33 3.87
N LEU A 131 5.20 11.99 5.02
CA LEU A 131 3.96 12.66 5.42
C LEU A 131 3.60 13.79 4.44
N LEU A 132 4.59 14.63 4.08
CA LEU A 132 4.40 15.73 3.15
C LEU A 132 3.96 15.24 1.77
N GLU A 133 4.59 14.19 1.25
CA GLU A 133 4.20 13.56 -0.02
C GLU A 133 2.76 13.01 0.04
N ALA A 134 2.39 12.32 1.11
CA ALA A 134 1.03 11.82 1.28
C ALA A 134 -0.01 12.95 1.35
N ARG A 135 0.27 14.03 2.07
CA ARG A 135 -0.60 15.21 2.15
C ARG A 135 -0.76 15.92 0.82
N ARG A 136 0.31 16.02 0.03
CA ARG A 136 0.24 16.58 -1.33
C ARG A 136 -0.68 15.77 -2.22
N ALA A 137 -0.58 14.44 -2.19
CA ALA A 137 -1.47 13.57 -2.95
C ALA A 137 -2.94 13.75 -2.54
N LEU A 138 -3.23 13.83 -1.24
CA LEU A 138 -4.58 14.08 -0.73
C LEU A 138 -5.13 15.46 -1.13
N GLY A 139 -4.30 16.49 -1.08
CA GLY A 139 -4.68 17.84 -1.52
C GLY A 139 -4.92 17.93 -3.04
N ALA A 140 -4.17 17.18 -3.83
CA ALA A 140 -4.37 17.09 -5.28
C ALA A 140 -5.68 16.37 -5.64
N THR A 141 -6.09 15.36 -4.87
CA THR A 141 -7.37 14.67 -5.06
C THR A 141 -8.59 15.48 -4.62
N SER A 142 -8.40 16.52 -3.80
CA SER A 142 -9.49 17.34 -3.24
C SER A 142 -9.79 18.63 -4.01
N ARG A 143 -9.22 18.85 -5.21
CA ARG A 143 -9.63 19.96 -6.10
C ARG A 143 -10.82 19.54 -6.97
N PRO A 144 -12.03 20.11 -6.79
CA PRO A 144 -13.18 19.79 -7.62
C PRO A 144 -13.31 20.78 -8.78
N GLY A 145 -13.40 20.25 -9.99
CA GLY A 145 -14.06 20.91 -11.13
C GLY A 145 -15.58 20.76 -11.07
N ASP A 146 -16.17 20.83 -9.88
CA ASP A 146 -17.61 20.70 -9.65
C ASP A 146 -18.20 22.09 -9.34
N GLN A 147 -18.14 22.96 -10.35
CA GLN A 147 -18.91 24.21 -10.45
C GLN A 147 -19.30 24.40 -11.93
N THR A 148 -20.24 23.59 -12.40
CA THR A 148 -21.11 23.86 -13.56
C THR A 148 -22.52 23.61 -13.04
N GLU A 149 -23.53 24.46 -13.13
CA GLU A 149 -23.78 25.76 -13.75
C GLU A 149 -24.92 26.37 -12.91
N GLY A 150 -24.81 27.63 -12.56
CA GLY A 150 -25.91 28.41 -12.01
C GLY A 150 -26.02 29.68 -12.84
N GLN A 151 -26.76 29.60 -13.94
CA GLN A 151 -27.38 30.73 -14.63
C GLN A 151 -28.72 30.28 -15.19
#